data_AF-A0A257NVE4-F1
#
_entry.id   AF-A0A257NVE4-F1
#
_cell.length_a   1.000
_cell.length_b   1.000
_cell.length_c   1.000
_cell.angle_alpha   90.00
_cell.angle_beta   90.00
_cell.angle_gamma   90.00
#
_symmetry.space_group_name_H-M   'P 1'
#
loop_
_entity.id
_entity.type
_entity.pdbx_description
1 polymer ?
#
loop_
_entity_poly.entity_id
_entity_poly.type
_entity_poly.pdbx_seq_one_letter_code
_entity_poly.pdbx_strand_id
1 'polypeptide(L)'
;MNTGTALQPKTVKDKTWFEEQLLDIVLYVLQLFVNQKRDGGVNIGSAFEGLEVFVSIAESYGEDLDEPAIKMVLQKAEHLTQPVYRITPSEEDVQERKAQIAFVDSQGRLASAVLLGLMKYIDKRSAQDLSADIAKIDWESHGGIYRSGLPSPLLGRLESISIDLRNERTIEGARLTPDWYVRTLVVQQYLFSLQKYYAYVKSLHADYFEKKLSQLLADGHERLDLAVHLIQRWIEFSEKYEALVRIVQKHVEDCNQFHQVKDLPWTKFDFEGEEKIAKDRKKEVVNKLIALLPKLQTLVIDDDLPDYFGQALTLGMQACYEACETNDHERLRTIFPVVFVSSLAAYELIKAKVQSWSEEESKIIYSTEPLINLLEISGYAKLYAELHQNLGLWTPVEGAWNLYLGGVEQARGIIQLFAAIVTYRDSIFKIMPREELRSNWLGRFGHKMEELGLRGFPVGGDRRRRDLETPPHPSAVIRVISHWGGLMAFSARSVFIAVYLSVQPAAEGIEFPDRHDLSDLIRREETDPTEDEDDAD
;
A
#
# COMPACT_ATOMS: atom_id res chain seq x y z
N MET A 1 -31.73 -0.94 55.21
CA MET A 1 -31.23 -1.94 54.24
C MET A 1 -32.39 -2.84 53.85
N ASN A 2 -32.95 -2.67 52.64
CA ASN A 2 -33.93 -3.60 52.06
C ASN A 2 -33.29 -4.25 50.84
N THR A 3 -32.68 -5.41 51.04
CA THR A 3 -32.10 -6.28 50.02
C THR A 3 -33.11 -7.40 49.75
N GLY A 4 -33.86 -7.32 48.66
CA GLY A 4 -34.91 -8.31 48.38
C GLY A 4 -35.56 -8.26 47.00
N THR A 5 -34.99 -7.56 46.02
CA THR A 5 -35.43 -7.65 44.62
C THR A 5 -34.37 -8.39 43.81
N ALA A 6 -34.79 -9.44 43.10
CA ALA A 6 -33.95 -10.11 42.11
C ALA A 6 -33.40 -9.07 41.12
N LEU A 7 -32.14 -9.23 40.71
CA LEU A 7 -31.52 -8.42 39.67
C LEU A 7 -32.43 -8.45 38.44
N GLN A 8 -33.15 -7.35 38.21
CA GLN A 8 -33.98 -7.18 37.01
C GLN A 8 -33.02 -7.18 35.81
N PRO A 9 -33.32 -7.92 34.73
CA PRO A 9 -32.51 -7.89 33.53
C PRO A 9 -32.44 -6.44 33.03
N LYS A 10 -31.21 -5.96 32.78
CA LYS A 10 -31.01 -4.62 32.23
C LYS A 10 -31.50 -4.63 30.78
N THR A 11 -32.71 -4.12 30.54
CA THR A 11 -33.24 -3.93 29.19
C THR A 11 -32.35 -2.92 28.46
N VAL A 12 -31.55 -3.40 27.51
CA VAL A 12 -30.78 -2.55 26.61
C VAL A 12 -31.65 -2.32 25.37
N LYS A 13 -31.91 -1.05 25.02
CA LYS A 13 -32.64 -0.73 23.79
C LYS A 13 -31.79 -1.13 22.59
N ASP A 14 -32.36 -1.91 21.68
CA ASP A 14 -31.79 -2.09 20.35
C ASP A 14 -31.94 -0.78 19.59
N LYS A 15 -30.81 -0.16 19.22
CA LYS A 15 -30.78 1.11 18.51
C LYS A 15 -30.72 0.93 17.00
N THR A 16 -30.60 -0.30 16.51
CA THR A 16 -30.37 -0.65 15.09
C THR A 16 -31.52 -1.48 14.48
N TRP A 17 -32.59 -1.74 15.23
CA TRP A 17 -33.70 -2.61 14.79
C TRP A 17 -34.38 -2.12 13.50
N PHE A 18 -34.46 -0.81 13.29
CA PHE A 18 -35.13 -0.23 12.12
C PHE A 18 -34.24 -0.36 10.88
N GLU A 19 -32.96 -0.06 11.03
CA GLU A 19 -31.91 -0.23 10.02
C GLU A 19 -31.81 -1.69 9.58
N GLU A 20 -31.90 -2.63 10.53
CA GLU A 20 -31.89 -4.06 10.23
C GLU A 20 -33.09 -4.47 9.37
N GLN A 21 -34.31 -4.08 9.74
CA GLN A 21 -35.52 -4.40 8.97
C GLN A 21 -35.50 -3.76 7.57
N LEU A 22 -35.03 -2.52 7.45
CA LEU A 22 -34.89 -1.88 6.15
C LEU A 22 -33.88 -2.60 5.27
N LEU A 23 -32.72 -2.97 5.83
CA LEU A 23 -31.70 -3.69 5.09
C LEU A 23 -32.16 -5.09 4.68
N ASP A 24 -33.01 -5.76 5.46
CA ASP A 24 -33.64 -7.02 5.05
C ASP A 24 -34.55 -6.86 3.84
N ILE A 25 -35.37 -5.81 3.82
CA ILE A 25 -36.24 -5.50 2.68
C ILE A 25 -35.38 -5.17 1.45
N VAL A 26 -34.35 -4.34 1.61
CA VAL A 26 -33.43 -3.99 0.52
C VAL A 26 -32.74 -5.24 -0.02
N LEU A 27 -32.19 -6.09 0.86
CA LEU A 27 -31.52 -7.32 0.45
C LEU A 27 -32.47 -8.27 -0.28
N TYR A 28 -33.71 -8.43 0.20
CA TYR A 28 -34.72 -9.25 -0.46
C TYR A 28 -35.00 -8.75 -1.89
N VAL A 29 -35.21 -7.44 -2.06
CA VAL A 29 -35.45 -6.84 -3.38
C VAL A 29 -34.23 -7.04 -4.30
N LEU A 30 -33.02 -6.80 -3.81
CA LEU A 30 -31.80 -7.00 -4.59
C LEU A 30 -31.63 -8.46 -5.01
N GLN A 31 -31.90 -9.42 -4.11
CA GLN A 31 -31.83 -10.85 -4.42
C GLN A 31 -32.83 -11.25 -5.53
N LEU A 32 -34.02 -10.65 -5.56
CA LEU A 32 -34.97 -10.90 -6.65
C LEU A 32 -34.39 -10.47 -8.01
N PHE A 33 -33.71 -9.32 -8.09
CA PHE A 33 -33.07 -8.86 -9.33
C PHE A 33 -31.85 -9.71 -9.71
N VAL A 34 -31.04 -10.10 -8.71
CA VAL A 34 -29.89 -10.99 -8.93
C VAL A 34 -30.32 -12.35 -9.47
N ASN A 35 -31.48 -12.86 -9.07
CA ASN A 35 -32.00 -14.16 -9.50
C ASN A 35 -32.85 -14.12 -10.79
N GLN A 36 -32.96 -12.97 -11.47
CA GLN A 36 -33.88 -12.76 -12.61
C GLN A 36 -33.30 -13.08 -14.00
N LYS A 37 -32.13 -13.75 -14.13
CA LYS A 37 -31.59 -14.09 -15.45
C LYS A 37 -32.57 -15.05 -16.16
N ARG A 38 -32.89 -14.77 -17.43
CA ARG A 38 -33.91 -15.51 -18.23
C ARG A 38 -33.71 -17.02 -18.26
N ASP A 39 -32.47 -17.47 -18.08
CA ASP A 39 -32.08 -18.90 -18.10
C ASP A 39 -31.92 -19.51 -16.69
N GLY A 40 -32.38 -18.83 -15.63
CA GLY A 40 -32.26 -19.29 -14.24
C GLY A 40 -30.88 -19.06 -13.59
N GLY A 41 -30.01 -18.30 -14.25
CA GLY A 41 -28.69 -17.92 -13.73
C GLY A 41 -28.67 -16.64 -12.88
N VAL A 42 -27.47 -16.23 -12.46
CA VAL A 42 -27.24 -15.03 -11.64
C VAL A 42 -26.99 -13.82 -12.55
N ASN A 43 -27.72 -12.72 -12.33
CA ASN A 43 -27.48 -11.44 -12.97
C ASN A 43 -26.39 -10.67 -12.22
N ILE A 44 -25.15 -10.77 -12.72
CA ILE A 44 -23.97 -10.14 -12.10
C ILE A 44 -24.06 -8.62 -12.13
N GLY A 45 -24.64 -8.02 -13.17
CA GLY A 45 -24.85 -6.57 -13.25
C GLY A 45 -25.73 -6.04 -12.14
N SER A 46 -26.86 -6.71 -11.87
CA SER A 46 -27.72 -6.36 -10.72
C SER A 46 -27.04 -6.62 -9.38
N ALA A 47 -26.20 -7.65 -9.27
CA ALA A 47 -25.43 -7.90 -8.05
C ALA A 47 -24.41 -6.78 -7.80
N PHE A 48 -23.77 -6.28 -8.86
CA PHE A 48 -22.86 -5.14 -8.84
C PHE A 48 -23.59 -3.87 -8.38
N GLU A 49 -24.72 -3.51 -9.01
CA GLU A 49 -25.51 -2.34 -8.62
C GLU A 49 -26.00 -2.43 -7.16
N GLY A 50 -26.43 -3.61 -6.73
CA GLY A 50 -26.81 -3.85 -5.34
C GLY A 50 -25.65 -3.65 -4.36
N LEU A 51 -24.43 -4.05 -4.76
CA LEU A 51 -23.23 -3.84 -3.95
C LEU A 51 -22.85 -2.36 -3.86
N GLU A 52 -23.04 -1.57 -4.92
CA GLU A 52 -22.82 -0.11 -4.92
C GLU A 52 -23.74 0.63 -3.95
N VAL A 53 -24.97 0.16 -3.79
CA VAL A 53 -25.88 0.67 -2.76
C VAL A 53 -25.28 0.40 -1.37
N PHE A 54 -24.75 -0.80 -1.12
CA PHE A 54 -24.09 -1.12 0.14
C PHE A 54 -22.81 -0.32 0.37
N VAL A 55 -22.04 0.00 -0.68
CA VAL A 55 -20.87 0.90 -0.59
C VAL A 55 -21.29 2.26 -0.04
N SER A 56 -22.36 2.84 -0.59
CA SER A 56 -22.88 4.15 -0.17
C SER A 56 -23.41 4.14 1.27
N ILE A 57 -24.08 3.04 1.66
CA ILE A 57 -24.58 2.85 3.03
C ILE A 57 -23.40 2.68 4.02
N ALA A 58 -22.39 1.89 3.66
CA ALA A 58 -21.22 1.66 4.51
C ALA A 58 -20.42 2.95 4.73
N GLU A 59 -20.30 3.81 3.72
CA GLU A 59 -19.70 5.13 3.89
C GLU A 59 -20.49 6.01 4.85
N SER A 60 -21.83 6.02 4.73
CA SER A 60 -22.70 6.80 5.61
C SER A 60 -22.61 6.35 7.06
N TYR A 61 -22.59 5.04 7.32
CA TYR A 61 -22.36 4.51 8.66
C TYR A 61 -20.93 4.72 9.14
N GLY A 62 -19.96 4.81 8.22
CA GLY A 62 -18.60 5.21 8.57
C GLY A 62 -18.49 6.66 9.00
N GLU A 63 -19.27 7.56 8.40
CA GLU A 63 -19.40 8.94 8.88
C GLU A 63 -20.00 8.99 10.30
N ASP A 64 -20.87 8.04 10.67
CA ASP A 64 -21.49 7.99 12.01
C ASP A 64 -20.72 7.14 13.05
N LEU A 65 -19.58 6.55 12.66
CA LEU A 65 -18.80 5.62 13.48
C LEU A 65 -19.60 4.39 13.96
N ASP A 66 -20.63 3.96 13.22
CA ASP A 66 -21.53 2.86 13.59
C ASP A 66 -20.95 1.49 13.16
N GLU A 67 -20.02 0.98 13.97
CA GLU A 67 -19.41 -0.35 13.76
C GLU A 67 -20.46 -1.49 13.65
N PRO A 68 -21.46 -1.61 14.55
CA PRO A 68 -22.50 -2.65 14.41
C PRO A 68 -23.25 -2.60 13.08
N ALA A 69 -23.68 -1.42 12.63
CA ALA A 69 -24.42 -1.28 11.38
C ALA A 69 -23.55 -1.67 10.16
N ILE A 70 -22.27 -1.30 10.17
CA ILE A 70 -21.33 -1.68 9.10
C ILE A 70 -21.13 -3.19 9.07
N LYS A 71 -20.92 -3.84 10.23
CA LYS A 71 -20.79 -5.31 10.29
C LYS A 71 -22.01 -6.00 9.71
N MET A 72 -23.20 -5.49 10.00
CA MET A 72 -24.45 -5.98 9.42
C MET A 72 -24.48 -5.79 7.90
N VAL A 73 -24.09 -4.63 7.36
CA VAL A 73 -24.01 -4.38 5.91
C VAL A 73 -23.03 -5.33 5.24
N LEU A 74 -21.81 -5.50 5.79
CA LEU A 74 -20.81 -6.42 5.26
C LEU A 74 -21.32 -7.86 5.26
N GLN A 75 -21.99 -8.30 6.33
CA GLN A 75 -22.59 -9.62 6.42
C GLN A 75 -23.71 -9.80 5.37
N LYS A 76 -24.58 -8.81 5.19
CA LYS A 76 -25.67 -8.88 4.21
C LYS A 76 -25.14 -8.87 2.77
N ALA A 77 -24.06 -8.15 2.50
CA ALA A 77 -23.38 -8.13 1.20
C ALA A 77 -22.79 -9.50 0.80
N GLU A 78 -22.49 -10.39 1.77
CA GLU A 78 -22.06 -11.76 1.45
C GLU A 78 -23.12 -12.56 0.68
N HIS A 79 -24.40 -12.30 0.94
CA HIS A 79 -25.48 -12.98 0.21
C HIS A 79 -25.52 -12.62 -1.28
N LEU A 80 -24.97 -11.47 -1.67
CA LEU A 80 -24.80 -11.08 -3.07
C LEU A 80 -23.47 -11.60 -3.65
N THR A 81 -22.44 -11.71 -2.81
CA THR A 81 -21.09 -12.16 -3.21
C THR A 81 -21.05 -13.64 -3.57
N GLN A 82 -21.58 -14.50 -2.71
CA GLN A 82 -21.42 -15.96 -2.85
C GLN A 82 -21.97 -16.51 -4.17
N PRO A 83 -23.13 -16.07 -4.68
CA PRO A 83 -23.61 -16.50 -6.00
C PRO A 83 -22.68 -16.11 -7.16
N VAL A 84 -22.11 -14.90 -7.13
CA VAL A 84 -21.24 -14.40 -8.21
C VAL A 84 -19.95 -15.22 -8.33
N TYR A 85 -19.35 -15.60 -7.20
CA TYR A 85 -18.12 -16.40 -7.19
C TYR A 85 -18.31 -17.82 -7.71
N ARG A 86 -19.53 -18.37 -7.64
CA ARG A 86 -19.84 -19.72 -8.14
C ARG A 86 -19.97 -19.78 -9.66
N ILE A 87 -20.10 -18.64 -10.33
CA ILE A 87 -20.20 -18.58 -11.78
C ILE A 87 -18.81 -18.73 -12.36
N THR A 88 -18.60 -19.76 -13.17
CA THR A 88 -17.39 -19.91 -13.99
C THR A 88 -17.77 -19.54 -15.42
N PRO A 89 -17.50 -18.32 -15.88
CA PRO A 89 -17.82 -17.93 -17.25
C PRO A 89 -17.04 -18.82 -18.21
N SER A 90 -17.64 -19.20 -19.34
CA SER A 90 -16.90 -19.84 -20.42
C SER A 90 -15.82 -18.91 -20.94
N GLU A 91 -14.75 -19.45 -21.52
CA GLU A 91 -13.66 -18.65 -22.11
C GLU A 91 -14.16 -17.65 -23.16
N GLU A 92 -15.30 -17.92 -23.79
CA GLU A 92 -15.95 -17.07 -24.80
C GLU A 92 -16.84 -15.94 -24.20
N ASP A 93 -17.19 -15.98 -22.90
CA ASP A 93 -18.08 -14.98 -22.27
C ASP A 93 -17.28 -13.85 -21.58
N VAL A 94 -16.64 -13.04 -22.42
CA VAL A 94 -15.85 -11.87 -22.00
C VAL A 94 -16.68 -10.87 -21.19
N GLN A 95 -17.98 -10.73 -21.49
CA GLN A 95 -18.86 -9.78 -20.81
C GLN A 95 -19.17 -10.22 -19.38
N GLU A 96 -19.46 -11.50 -19.17
CA GLU A 96 -19.68 -12.04 -17.82
C GLU A 96 -18.42 -11.95 -16.96
N ARG A 97 -17.23 -12.19 -17.55
CA ARG A 97 -15.93 -12.02 -16.89
C ARG A 97 -15.68 -10.55 -16.48
N LYS A 98 -15.94 -9.59 -17.38
CA LYS A 98 -15.85 -8.14 -17.05
C LYS A 98 -16.80 -7.75 -15.93
N ALA A 99 -18.03 -8.26 -15.95
CA ALA A 99 -19.00 -8.00 -14.89
C ALA A 99 -18.53 -8.56 -13.53
N GLN A 100 -17.86 -9.71 -13.50
CA GLN A 100 -17.28 -10.26 -12.26
C GLN A 100 -16.14 -9.40 -11.72
N ILE A 101 -15.27 -8.89 -12.60
CA ILE A 101 -14.20 -7.98 -12.19
C ILE A 101 -14.79 -6.70 -11.60
N ALA A 102 -15.78 -6.09 -12.26
CA ALA A 102 -16.49 -4.91 -11.75
C ALA A 102 -17.19 -5.17 -10.41
N PHE A 103 -17.75 -6.37 -10.23
CA PHE A 103 -18.33 -6.79 -8.96
C PHE A 103 -17.27 -6.85 -7.85
N VAL A 104 -16.11 -7.46 -8.10
CA VAL A 104 -15.00 -7.54 -7.14
C VAL A 104 -14.39 -6.17 -6.86
N ASP A 105 -14.35 -5.26 -7.84
CA ASP A 105 -13.98 -3.87 -7.65
C ASP A 105 -14.83 -3.21 -6.55
N SER A 106 -16.14 -3.32 -6.71
CA SER A 106 -17.15 -2.74 -5.80
C SER A 106 -17.09 -3.37 -4.41
N GLN A 107 -16.75 -4.65 -4.35
CA GLN A 107 -16.50 -5.35 -3.10
C GLN A 107 -15.27 -4.79 -2.37
N GLY A 108 -14.16 -4.55 -3.07
CA GLY A 108 -13.01 -3.86 -2.48
C GLY A 108 -13.36 -2.43 -2.03
N ARG A 109 -14.21 -1.74 -2.79
CA ARG A 109 -14.73 -0.40 -2.43
C ARG A 109 -15.63 -0.41 -1.20
N LEU A 110 -16.35 -1.49 -0.92
CA LEU A 110 -17.20 -1.60 0.27
C LEU A 110 -16.40 -1.45 1.57
N ALA A 111 -15.26 -2.14 1.69
CA ALA A 111 -14.38 -1.97 2.85
C ALA A 111 -13.69 -0.59 2.85
N SER A 112 -13.32 -0.08 1.68
CA SER A 112 -12.72 1.26 1.56
C SER A 112 -13.69 2.38 1.94
N ALA A 113 -14.99 2.21 1.68
CA ALA A 113 -16.03 3.17 2.02
C ALA A 113 -16.16 3.38 3.54
N VAL A 114 -16.00 2.31 4.33
CA VAL A 114 -15.97 2.37 5.80
C VAL A 114 -14.88 3.34 6.28
N LEU A 115 -13.67 3.16 5.75
CA LEU A 115 -12.53 4.03 6.05
C LEU A 115 -12.75 5.47 5.58
N LEU A 116 -13.25 5.64 4.36
CA LEU A 116 -13.51 6.96 3.77
C LEU A 116 -14.60 7.72 4.53
N GLY A 117 -15.62 7.03 5.05
CA GLY A 117 -16.63 7.63 5.90
C GLY A 117 -16.01 8.27 7.15
N LEU A 118 -15.08 7.57 7.80
CA LEU A 118 -14.34 8.14 8.94
C LEU A 118 -13.48 9.34 8.55
N MET A 119 -12.76 9.24 7.43
CA MET A 119 -11.96 10.39 6.93
C MET A 119 -12.85 11.60 6.65
N LYS A 120 -14.00 11.39 6.00
CA LYS A 120 -15.00 12.43 5.71
C LYS A 120 -15.56 13.05 6.99
N TYR A 121 -15.83 12.25 8.02
CA TYR A 121 -16.28 12.77 9.31
C TYR A 121 -15.24 13.72 9.93
N ILE A 122 -13.99 13.28 10.01
CA ILE A 122 -12.91 14.05 10.63
C ILE A 122 -12.60 15.33 9.83
N ASP A 123 -12.65 15.25 8.50
CA ASP A 123 -12.42 16.39 7.61
C ASP A 123 -13.53 17.46 7.74
N LYS A 124 -14.79 17.04 7.87
CA LYS A 124 -15.94 17.95 8.03
C LYS A 124 -16.09 18.50 9.45
N ARG A 125 -15.51 17.86 10.46
CA ARG A 125 -15.73 18.22 11.88
C ARG A 125 -14.42 18.31 12.63
N SER A 126 -13.98 19.54 12.87
CA SER A 126 -12.87 19.81 13.78
C SER A 126 -13.24 19.52 15.24
N ALA A 127 -12.23 19.45 16.11
CA ALA A 127 -12.45 19.35 17.55
C ALA A 127 -13.28 20.54 18.09
N GLN A 128 -13.19 21.72 17.45
CA GLN A 128 -13.99 22.89 17.80
C GLN A 128 -15.45 22.74 17.37
N ASP A 129 -15.71 22.18 16.18
CA ASP A 129 -17.08 21.91 15.71
C ASP A 129 -17.77 20.91 16.65
N LEU A 130 -17.05 19.86 17.07
CA LEU A 130 -17.54 18.91 18.08
C LEU A 130 -17.92 19.64 19.39
N SER A 131 -17.05 20.52 19.89
CA SER A 131 -17.35 21.32 21.08
C SER A 131 -18.55 22.25 20.88
N ALA A 132 -18.66 22.89 19.72
CA ALA A 132 -19.76 23.78 19.39
C ALA A 132 -21.10 23.02 19.31
N ASP A 133 -21.11 21.82 18.73
CA ASP A 133 -22.31 21.00 18.63
C ASP A 133 -22.77 20.48 20.00
N ILE A 134 -21.82 20.11 20.89
CA ILE A 134 -22.13 19.79 22.29
C ILE A 134 -22.79 20.98 23.01
N ALA A 135 -22.28 22.19 22.78
CA ALA A 135 -22.80 23.40 23.42
C ALA A 135 -24.21 23.79 22.95
N LYS A 136 -24.61 23.39 21.74
CA LYS A 136 -25.95 23.66 21.19
C LYS A 136 -27.03 22.68 21.69
N ILE A 137 -26.64 21.61 22.38
CA ILE A 137 -27.59 20.60 22.86
C ILE A 137 -28.52 21.21 23.91
N ASP A 138 -29.82 21.13 23.67
CA ASP A 138 -30.83 21.38 24.69
C ASP A 138 -30.92 20.16 25.63
N TRP A 139 -30.15 20.20 26.71
CA TRP A 139 -30.04 19.14 27.71
C TRP A 139 -31.32 18.91 28.53
N GLU A 140 -32.21 19.91 28.56
CA GLU A 140 -33.44 19.93 29.36
C GLU A 140 -34.61 19.29 28.59
N SER A 141 -34.57 19.36 27.26
CA SER A 141 -35.56 18.72 26.40
C SER A 141 -35.31 17.23 26.25
N HIS A 142 -36.39 16.44 26.32
CA HIS A 142 -36.36 14.99 26.08
C HIS A 142 -35.83 14.63 24.69
N GLY A 143 -35.92 15.55 23.71
CA GLY A 143 -35.53 15.32 22.32
C GLY A 143 -34.21 15.98 21.90
N GLY A 144 -33.63 16.86 22.74
CA GLY A 144 -32.50 17.71 22.33
C GLY A 144 -31.25 16.93 21.96
N ILE A 145 -30.95 15.87 22.71
CA ILE A 145 -29.77 15.00 22.48
C ILE A 145 -29.81 14.27 21.13
N TYR A 146 -31.00 13.91 20.63
CA TYR A 146 -31.17 13.17 19.37
C TYR A 146 -31.06 14.06 18.13
N ARG A 147 -31.06 15.39 18.30
CA ARG A 147 -30.91 16.37 17.21
C ARG A 147 -29.51 16.97 17.14
N SER A 148 -28.59 16.50 17.99
CA SER A 148 -27.23 17.02 18.11
C SER A 148 -26.36 16.76 16.88
N GLY A 149 -26.72 15.78 16.05
CA GLY A 149 -25.92 15.34 14.90
C GLY A 149 -24.62 14.63 15.31
N LEU A 150 -24.42 14.36 16.61
CA LEU A 150 -23.28 13.64 17.13
C LEU A 150 -23.38 12.14 16.80
N PRO A 151 -22.24 11.43 16.64
CA PRO A 151 -22.20 10.01 16.31
C PRO A 151 -23.10 9.14 17.18
N SER A 152 -23.83 8.18 16.59
CA SER A 152 -24.72 7.26 17.30
C SER A 152 -24.08 6.56 18.52
N PRO A 153 -22.80 6.13 18.51
CA PRO A 153 -22.14 5.55 19.68
C PRO A 153 -22.14 6.45 20.93
N LEU A 154 -22.32 7.76 20.77
CA LEU A 154 -22.39 8.72 21.88
C LEU A 154 -23.76 8.75 22.57
N LEU A 155 -24.82 8.30 21.90
CA LEU A 155 -26.19 8.47 22.38
C LEU A 155 -26.39 7.92 23.80
N GLY A 156 -25.80 6.77 24.13
CA GLY A 156 -25.91 6.20 25.48
C GLY A 156 -25.33 7.12 26.57
N ARG A 157 -24.24 7.83 26.26
CA ARG A 157 -23.61 8.79 27.18
C ARG A 157 -24.42 10.08 27.26
N LEU A 158 -24.92 10.57 26.12
CA LEU A 158 -25.78 11.75 26.05
C LEU A 158 -27.09 11.54 26.83
N GLU A 159 -27.71 10.36 26.70
CA GLU A 159 -28.90 9.96 27.47
C GLU A 159 -28.62 9.99 28.97
N SER A 160 -27.50 9.41 29.42
CA SER A 160 -27.09 9.42 30.83
C SER A 160 -26.91 10.85 31.35
N ILE A 161 -26.14 11.68 30.64
CA ILE A 161 -25.86 13.06 31.05
C ILE A 161 -27.16 13.89 31.10
N SER A 162 -28.04 13.77 30.10
CA SER A 162 -29.33 14.50 30.10
C SER A 162 -30.24 14.07 31.25
N ILE A 163 -30.21 12.80 31.67
CA ILE A 163 -30.93 12.35 32.87
C ILE A 163 -30.34 13.01 34.13
N ASP A 164 -29.01 12.97 34.28
CA ASP A 164 -28.33 13.51 35.45
C ASP A 164 -28.56 15.03 35.61
N LEU A 165 -28.45 15.80 34.51
CA LEU A 165 -28.68 17.25 34.52
C LEU A 165 -30.12 17.63 34.84
N ARG A 166 -31.10 16.86 34.33
CA ARG A 166 -32.52 17.09 34.66
C ARG A 166 -32.84 16.73 36.11
N ASN A 167 -32.17 15.71 36.66
CA ASN A 167 -32.30 15.35 38.06
C ASN A 167 -31.74 16.46 38.96
N GLU A 168 -30.57 17.04 38.65
CA GLU A 168 -30.04 18.20 39.39
C GLU A 168 -31.08 19.32 39.47
N ARG A 169 -31.69 19.70 38.35
CA ARG A 169 -32.69 20.75 38.34
C ARG A 169 -33.96 20.39 39.11
N THR A 170 -34.37 19.12 39.08
CA THR A 170 -35.56 18.63 39.79
C THR A 170 -35.34 18.59 41.31
N ILE A 171 -34.13 18.22 41.75
CA ILE A 171 -33.80 18.02 43.17
C ILE A 171 -33.28 19.32 43.81
N GLU A 172 -32.32 19.97 43.16
CA GLU A 172 -31.59 21.15 43.68
C GLU A 172 -32.18 22.47 43.17
N GLY A 173 -33.14 22.43 42.25
CA GLY A 173 -33.79 23.61 41.66
C GLY A 173 -32.96 24.34 40.60
N ALA A 174 -31.69 23.97 40.42
CA ALA A 174 -30.77 24.56 39.45
C ALA A 174 -29.77 23.52 38.93
N ARG A 175 -29.15 23.82 37.79
CA ARG A 175 -28.03 23.03 37.26
C ARG A 175 -26.75 23.41 38.00
N LEU A 176 -26.08 22.41 38.58
CA LEU A 176 -24.80 22.57 39.28
C LEU A 176 -23.62 22.21 38.38
N THR A 177 -23.81 21.19 37.53
CA THR A 177 -22.75 20.69 36.67
C THR A 177 -22.39 21.71 35.57
N PRO A 178 -21.14 22.18 35.49
CA PRO A 178 -20.73 23.19 34.52
C PRO A 178 -20.61 22.64 33.09
N ASP A 179 -20.81 23.49 32.09
CA ASP A 179 -20.76 23.11 30.66
C ASP A 179 -19.42 22.52 30.24
N TRP A 180 -18.31 23.06 30.76
CA TRP A 180 -16.98 22.56 30.43
C TRP A 180 -16.80 21.10 30.87
N TYR A 181 -17.44 20.68 31.96
CA TYR A 181 -17.36 19.31 32.45
C TYR A 181 -18.19 18.37 31.58
N VAL A 182 -19.42 18.77 31.22
CA VAL A 182 -20.25 18.02 30.26
C VAL A 182 -19.50 17.80 28.94
N ARG A 183 -18.89 18.85 28.39
CA ARG A 183 -18.07 18.76 27.19
C ARG A 183 -16.90 17.79 27.35
N THR A 184 -16.19 17.85 28.47
CA THR A 184 -15.08 16.92 28.75
C THR A 184 -15.56 15.47 28.70
N LEU A 185 -16.72 15.16 29.31
CA LEU A 185 -17.29 13.82 29.34
C LEU A 185 -17.77 13.32 27.96
N VAL A 186 -18.32 14.21 27.13
CA VAL A 186 -18.78 13.83 25.78
C VAL A 186 -17.59 13.63 24.84
N VAL A 187 -16.59 14.51 24.87
CA VAL A 187 -15.36 14.37 24.06
C VAL A 187 -14.59 13.09 24.47
N GLN A 188 -14.52 12.78 25.76
CA GLN A 188 -13.94 11.52 26.24
C GLN A 188 -14.62 10.30 25.62
N GLN A 189 -15.96 10.23 25.67
CA GLN A 189 -16.70 9.13 25.07
C GLN A 189 -16.53 9.08 23.55
N TYR A 190 -16.41 10.24 22.90
CA TYR A 190 -16.10 10.33 21.47
C TYR A 190 -14.77 9.70 21.14
N LEU A 191 -13.70 10.05 21.88
CA LEU A 191 -12.38 9.48 21.65
C LEU A 191 -12.33 7.96 21.90
N PHE A 192 -13.06 7.44 22.88
CA PHE A 192 -13.20 5.98 23.05
C PHE A 192 -13.93 5.31 21.89
N SER A 193 -14.98 5.96 21.38
CA SER A 193 -15.73 5.44 20.23
C SER A 193 -14.90 5.47 18.96
N LEU A 194 -14.15 6.57 18.74
CA LEU A 194 -13.18 6.72 17.66
C LEU A 194 -12.09 5.67 17.73
N GLN A 195 -11.51 5.40 18.91
CA GLN A 195 -10.49 4.37 19.08
C GLN A 195 -11.02 2.98 18.71
N LYS A 196 -12.22 2.63 19.19
CA LYS A 196 -12.87 1.36 18.88
C LYS A 196 -13.13 1.23 17.38
N TYR A 197 -13.65 2.29 16.76
CA TYR A 197 -13.98 2.30 15.35
C TYR A 197 -12.71 2.23 14.47
N TYR A 198 -11.65 2.95 14.84
CA TYR A 198 -10.34 2.87 14.19
C TYR A 198 -9.76 1.44 14.24
N ALA A 199 -9.84 0.78 15.40
CA ALA A 199 -9.42 -0.61 15.55
C ALA A 199 -10.24 -1.58 14.67
N TYR A 200 -11.52 -1.28 14.45
CA TYR A 200 -12.35 -2.03 13.50
C TYR A 200 -11.93 -1.81 12.04
N VAL A 201 -11.68 -0.56 11.61
CA VAL A 201 -11.14 -0.28 10.26
C VAL A 201 -9.84 -1.05 10.02
N LYS A 202 -8.94 -1.05 11.00
CA LYS A 202 -7.70 -1.84 10.99
C LYS A 202 -7.96 -3.34 10.81
N SER A 203 -8.99 -3.89 11.45
CA SER A 203 -9.29 -5.32 11.38
C SER A 203 -9.75 -5.79 10.00
N LEU A 204 -10.25 -4.87 9.15
CA LEU A 204 -10.69 -5.19 7.78
C LEU A 204 -9.59 -5.78 6.89
N HIS A 205 -8.31 -5.51 7.17
CA HIS A 205 -7.21 -6.20 6.48
C HIS A 205 -7.34 -7.73 6.59
N ALA A 206 -7.53 -8.24 7.80
CA ALA A 206 -7.62 -9.68 8.06
C ALA A 206 -9.06 -10.20 7.87
N ASP A 207 -10.03 -9.53 8.48
CA ASP A 207 -11.40 -10.03 8.59
C ASP A 207 -12.17 -9.96 7.27
N TYR A 208 -11.76 -9.06 6.37
CA TYR A 208 -12.41 -8.83 5.07
C TYR A 208 -11.51 -9.24 3.90
N PHE A 209 -10.40 -8.52 3.69
CA PHE A 209 -9.58 -8.71 2.49
C PHE A 209 -8.85 -10.06 2.48
N GLU A 210 -8.13 -10.42 3.54
CA GLU A 210 -7.40 -11.68 3.61
C GLU A 210 -8.32 -12.89 3.53
N LYS A 211 -9.45 -12.84 4.23
CA LYS A 211 -10.49 -13.88 4.17
C LYS A 211 -11.02 -14.08 2.75
N LYS A 212 -11.34 -12.99 2.04
CA LYS A 212 -11.86 -13.06 0.67
C LYS A 212 -10.80 -13.49 -0.34
N LEU A 213 -9.58 -13.00 -0.20
CA LEU A 213 -8.46 -13.45 -1.02
C LEU A 213 -8.24 -14.95 -0.87
N SER A 214 -8.25 -15.46 0.36
CA SER A 214 -8.13 -16.90 0.64
C SER A 214 -9.28 -17.70 0.01
N GLN A 215 -10.49 -17.15 -0.05
CA GLN A 215 -11.62 -17.80 -0.74
C GLN A 215 -11.43 -17.85 -2.27
N LEU A 216 -10.89 -16.78 -2.87
CA LEU A 216 -10.63 -16.72 -4.32
C LEU A 216 -9.45 -17.59 -4.77
N LEU A 217 -8.52 -17.86 -3.86
CA LEU A 217 -7.33 -18.68 -4.09
C LEU A 217 -7.47 -20.12 -3.57
N ALA A 218 -8.63 -20.52 -3.07
CA ALA A 218 -8.84 -21.87 -2.54
C ALA A 218 -8.72 -22.94 -3.63
N ASP A 219 -8.10 -24.07 -3.27
CA ASP A 219 -7.78 -25.17 -4.19
C ASP A 219 -9.01 -25.66 -4.98
N GLY A 220 -8.86 -25.81 -6.30
CA GLY A 220 -9.89 -26.32 -7.21
C GLY A 220 -10.69 -25.26 -7.96
N HIS A 221 -10.59 -23.98 -7.58
CA HIS A 221 -11.27 -22.86 -8.24
C HIS A 221 -10.42 -21.57 -8.23
N GLU A 222 -9.14 -21.63 -8.60
CA GLU A 222 -8.26 -20.44 -8.56
C GLU A 222 -8.76 -19.32 -9.51
N ARG A 223 -9.42 -18.30 -8.95
CA ARG A 223 -9.91 -17.12 -9.69
C ARG A 223 -8.85 -16.03 -9.66
N LEU A 224 -7.76 -16.27 -10.38
CA LEU A 224 -6.56 -15.43 -10.32
C LEU A 224 -6.81 -13.97 -10.72
N ASP A 225 -7.62 -13.73 -11.74
CA ASP A 225 -7.98 -12.38 -12.19
C ASP A 225 -8.77 -11.61 -11.12
N LEU A 226 -9.77 -12.25 -10.52
CA LEU A 226 -10.54 -11.68 -9.42
C LEU A 226 -9.67 -11.46 -8.17
N ALA A 227 -8.79 -12.41 -7.84
CA ALA A 227 -7.88 -12.31 -6.71
C ALA A 227 -6.91 -11.13 -6.86
N VAL A 228 -6.31 -10.95 -8.03
CA VAL A 228 -5.42 -9.80 -8.29
C VAL A 228 -6.21 -8.51 -8.20
N HIS A 229 -7.40 -8.45 -8.78
CA HIS A 229 -8.20 -7.23 -8.74
C HIS A 229 -8.60 -6.85 -7.30
N LEU A 230 -8.94 -7.83 -6.46
CA LEU A 230 -9.16 -7.61 -5.03
C LEU A 230 -7.90 -7.11 -4.32
N ILE A 231 -6.73 -7.68 -4.63
CA ILE A 231 -5.45 -7.22 -4.05
C ILE A 231 -5.16 -5.77 -4.44
N GLN A 232 -5.48 -5.34 -5.66
CA GLN A 232 -5.30 -3.94 -6.06
C GLN A 232 -6.12 -2.99 -5.19
N ARG A 233 -7.38 -3.33 -4.91
CA ARG A 233 -8.22 -2.56 -3.98
C ARG A 233 -7.71 -2.64 -2.54
N TRP A 234 -7.11 -3.76 -2.16
CA TRP A 234 -6.47 -3.89 -0.86
C TRP A 234 -5.20 -3.02 -0.72
N ILE A 235 -4.41 -2.87 -1.79
CA ILE A 235 -3.27 -1.94 -1.82
C ILE A 235 -3.78 -0.52 -1.60
N GLU A 236 -4.80 -0.10 -2.35
CA GLU A 236 -5.42 1.23 -2.20
C GLU A 236 -5.98 1.45 -0.78
N PHE A 237 -6.66 0.45 -0.23
CA PHE A 237 -7.13 0.48 1.16
C PHE A 237 -5.96 0.70 2.15
N SER A 238 -4.85 -0.01 1.94
CA SER A 238 -3.66 0.08 2.79
C SER A 238 -3.02 1.47 2.74
N GLU A 239 -2.99 2.10 1.56
CA GLU A 239 -2.49 3.47 1.39
C GLU A 239 -3.40 4.49 2.07
N LYS A 240 -4.71 4.33 1.93
CA LYS A 240 -5.70 5.18 2.62
C LYS A 240 -5.66 4.99 4.13
N TYR A 241 -5.39 3.77 4.61
CA TYR A 241 -5.20 3.47 6.02
C TYR A 241 -3.96 4.17 6.58
N GLU A 242 -2.83 4.15 5.86
CA GLU A 242 -1.64 4.91 6.26
C GLU A 242 -1.92 6.41 6.37
N ALA A 243 -2.68 6.99 5.41
CA ALA A 243 -3.10 8.38 5.48
C ALA A 243 -4.04 8.66 6.68
N LEU A 244 -4.97 7.74 6.96
CA LEU A 244 -5.90 7.84 8.08
C LEU A 244 -5.17 7.94 9.43
N VAL A 245 -4.08 7.18 9.63
CA VAL A 245 -3.28 7.24 10.88
C VAL A 245 -2.93 8.70 11.23
N ARG A 246 -2.43 9.45 10.26
CA ARG A 246 -2.00 10.85 10.44
C ARG A 246 -3.18 11.80 10.68
N ILE A 247 -4.30 11.56 10.00
CA ILE A 247 -5.52 12.36 10.16
C ILE A 247 -6.10 12.17 11.57
N VAL A 248 -6.20 10.91 12.02
CA VAL A 248 -6.69 10.58 13.37
C VAL A 248 -5.73 11.12 14.43
N GLN A 249 -4.42 11.02 14.22
CA GLN A 249 -3.43 11.58 15.14
C GLN A 249 -3.67 13.07 15.40
N LYS A 250 -3.71 13.86 14.34
CA LYS A 250 -3.97 15.31 14.44
C LYS A 250 -5.30 15.60 15.13
N HIS A 251 -6.37 14.88 14.76
CA HIS A 251 -7.69 15.09 15.33
C HIS A 251 -7.75 14.76 16.83
N VAL A 252 -7.11 13.68 17.26
CA VAL A 252 -7.00 13.30 18.68
C VAL A 252 -6.19 14.33 19.47
N GLU A 253 -5.08 14.82 18.90
CA GLU A 253 -4.27 15.89 19.49
C GLU A 253 -5.09 17.18 19.68
N ASP A 254 -5.86 17.58 18.67
CA ASP A 254 -6.76 18.74 18.75
C ASP A 254 -7.84 18.56 19.84
N CYS A 255 -8.33 17.34 20.06
CA CYS A 255 -9.32 17.06 21.11
C CYS A 255 -8.74 17.14 22.54
N ASN A 256 -7.42 17.01 22.72
CA ASN A 256 -6.79 17.01 24.05
C ASN A 256 -6.96 18.33 24.80
N GLN A 257 -7.23 19.44 24.11
CA GLN A 257 -7.55 20.72 24.76
C GLN A 257 -8.81 20.66 25.65
N PHE A 258 -9.69 19.67 25.43
CA PHE A 258 -10.89 19.46 26.24
C PHE A 258 -10.66 18.54 27.45
N HIS A 259 -9.45 18.03 27.65
CA HIS A 259 -9.09 17.23 28.82
C HIS A 259 -8.82 18.12 30.05
N GLN A 260 -9.88 18.56 30.72
CA GLN A 260 -9.77 19.51 31.85
C GLN A 260 -9.61 18.85 33.22
N VAL A 261 -9.92 17.56 33.35
CA VAL A 261 -9.84 16.82 34.63
C VAL A 261 -8.80 15.71 34.52
N LYS A 262 -7.66 15.89 35.20
CA LYS A 262 -6.50 14.97 35.12
C LYS A 262 -6.80 13.53 35.54
N ASP A 263 -7.74 13.35 36.46
CA ASP A 263 -8.08 12.03 37.01
C ASP A 263 -9.12 11.28 36.14
N LEU A 264 -9.68 11.93 35.11
CA LEU A 264 -10.56 11.23 34.17
C LEU A 264 -9.73 10.36 33.22
N PRO A 265 -10.13 9.10 32.97
CA PRO A 265 -9.42 8.24 32.03
C PRO A 265 -9.49 8.84 30.62
N TRP A 266 -8.35 9.14 30.02
CA TRP A 266 -8.28 9.68 28.67
C TRP A 266 -7.69 8.66 27.70
N THR A 267 -8.09 8.73 26.43
CA THR A 267 -7.64 7.77 25.43
C THR A 267 -6.15 7.89 25.18
N LYS A 268 -5.44 6.75 25.15
CA LYS A 268 -4.03 6.67 24.78
C LYS A 268 -3.92 5.93 23.45
N PHE A 269 -3.43 6.64 22.44
CA PHE A 269 -3.14 6.09 21.11
C PHE A 269 -1.63 5.98 20.94
N ASP A 270 -1.17 4.84 20.41
CA ASP A 270 0.22 4.64 20.00
C ASP A 270 0.35 4.88 18.49
N PHE A 271 0.43 6.16 18.08
CA PHE A 271 0.47 6.52 16.67
C PHE A 271 1.76 6.08 15.97
N GLU A 272 2.89 6.02 16.67
CA GLU A 272 4.15 5.51 16.14
C GLU A 272 4.04 4.01 15.80
N GLY A 273 3.48 3.22 16.73
CA GLY A 273 3.18 1.81 16.50
C GLY A 273 2.18 1.60 15.36
N GLU A 274 1.13 2.43 15.27
CA GLU A 274 0.14 2.34 14.20
C GLU A 274 0.69 2.72 12.82
N GLU A 275 1.56 3.74 12.71
CA GLU A 275 2.20 4.08 11.43
C GLU A 275 3.11 2.94 10.95
N LYS A 276 3.86 2.31 11.86
CA LYS A 276 4.66 1.13 11.52
C LYS A 276 3.78 -0.01 11.01
N ILE A 277 2.68 -0.30 11.70
CA ILE A 277 1.74 -1.35 11.28
C ILE A 277 1.14 -1.05 9.90
N ALA A 278 0.77 0.20 9.64
CA ALA A 278 0.23 0.60 8.33
C ALA A 278 1.23 0.34 7.19
N LYS A 279 2.50 0.74 7.38
CA LYS A 279 3.59 0.50 6.42
C LYS A 279 3.85 -0.99 6.22
N ASP A 280 3.91 -1.76 7.30
CA ASP A 280 4.13 -3.21 7.24
C ASP A 280 2.98 -3.93 6.51
N ARG A 281 1.72 -3.52 6.74
CA ARG A 281 0.56 -4.06 6.00
C ARG A 281 0.62 -3.73 4.51
N LYS A 282 0.99 -2.50 4.13
CA LYS A 282 1.19 -2.15 2.71
C LYS A 282 2.22 -3.07 2.06
N LYS A 283 3.37 -3.29 2.72
CA LYS A 283 4.40 -4.22 2.23
C LYS A 283 3.85 -5.64 2.08
N GLU A 284 3.12 -6.13 3.07
CA GLU A 284 2.54 -7.47 3.09
C GLU A 284 1.59 -7.71 1.91
N VAL A 285 0.67 -6.77 1.64
CA VAL A 285 -0.31 -6.89 0.56
C VAL A 285 0.39 -6.92 -0.81
N VAL A 286 1.39 -6.08 -1.02
CA VAL A 286 2.21 -6.10 -2.24
C VAL A 286 2.96 -7.43 -2.38
N ASN A 287 3.51 -7.98 -1.29
CA ASN A 287 4.17 -9.28 -1.33
C ASN A 287 3.20 -10.41 -1.72
N LYS A 288 1.93 -10.35 -1.28
CA LYS A 288 0.90 -11.30 -1.70
C LYS A 288 0.63 -11.21 -3.22
N LEU A 289 0.64 -10.01 -3.82
CA LEU A 289 0.54 -9.84 -5.27
C LEU A 289 1.75 -10.44 -6.01
N ILE A 290 2.96 -10.15 -5.53
CA ILE A 290 4.22 -10.66 -6.12
C ILE A 290 4.23 -12.19 -6.12
N ALA A 291 3.77 -12.82 -5.03
CA ALA A 291 3.68 -14.27 -4.94
C ALA A 291 2.80 -14.92 -6.02
N LEU A 292 1.86 -14.17 -6.62
CA LEU A 292 1.01 -14.65 -7.70
C LEU A 292 1.66 -14.54 -9.09
N LEU A 293 2.77 -13.81 -9.25
CA LEU A 293 3.42 -13.59 -10.56
C LEU A 293 3.65 -14.87 -11.39
N PRO A 294 4.15 -15.99 -10.81
CA PRO A 294 4.38 -17.22 -11.57
C PRO A 294 3.09 -17.85 -12.11
N LYS A 295 1.94 -17.56 -11.51
CA LYS A 295 0.63 -18.00 -11.99
C LYS A 295 0.01 -17.00 -12.97
N LEU A 296 0.29 -15.71 -12.80
CA LEU A 296 -0.26 -14.67 -13.68
C LEU A 296 0.29 -14.71 -15.10
N GLN A 297 1.51 -15.22 -15.29
CA GLN A 297 2.08 -15.41 -16.63
C GLN A 297 1.26 -16.38 -17.51
N THR A 298 0.46 -17.27 -16.91
CA THR A 298 -0.36 -18.24 -17.64
C THR A 298 -1.78 -17.74 -17.88
N LEU A 299 -2.13 -16.56 -17.36
CA LEU A 299 -3.45 -15.98 -17.52
C LEU A 299 -3.63 -15.54 -18.98
N VAL A 300 -4.63 -16.10 -19.66
CA VAL A 300 -5.05 -15.60 -20.97
C VAL A 300 -5.83 -14.31 -20.74
N ILE A 301 -5.24 -13.20 -21.16
CA ILE A 301 -5.79 -11.86 -21.05
C ILE A 301 -6.16 -11.42 -22.47
N ASP A 302 -7.45 -11.14 -22.67
CA ASP A 302 -7.98 -10.45 -23.86
C ASP A 302 -7.50 -8.99 -23.84
N ASP A 303 -7.35 -8.34 -24.99
CA ASP A 303 -6.94 -6.93 -25.11
C ASP A 303 -7.85 -5.98 -24.32
N ASP A 304 -9.08 -6.42 -24.05
CA ASP A 304 -10.11 -5.73 -23.29
C ASP A 304 -9.99 -5.84 -21.75
N LEU A 305 -9.01 -6.59 -21.23
CA LEU A 305 -8.78 -6.80 -19.80
C LEU A 305 -7.47 -6.15 -19.33
N PRO A 306 -7.37 -5.74 -18.05
CA PRO A 306 -6.14 -5.16 -17.51
C PRO A 306 -4.94 -6.11 -17.60
N ASP A 307 -3.76 -5.57 -17.89
CA ASP A 307 -2.48 -6.30 -17.83
C ASP A 307 -2.06 -6.54 -16.37
N TYR A 308 -2.69 -7.53 -15.74
CA TYR A 308 -2.42 -7.91 -14.36
C TYR A 308 -0.99 -8.37 -14.13
N PHE A 309 -0.40 -9.08 -15.10
CA PHE A 309 0.97 -9.56 -15.00
C PHE A 309 1.97 -8.40 -15.07
N GLY A 310 1.86 -7.52 -16.07
CA GLY A 310 2.75 -6.37 -16.22
C GLY A 310 2.65 -5.39 -15.06
N GLN A 311 1.45 -5.17 -14.51
CA GLN A 311 1.25 -4.35 -13.31
C GLN A 311 1.88 -4.98 -12.07
N ALA A 312 1.62 -6.26 -11.81
CA ALA A 312 2.21 -6.98 -10.68
C ALA A 312 3.75 -6.99 -10.75
N LEU A 313 4.31 -7.13 -11.96
CA LEU A 313 5.76 -7.11 -12.15
C LEU A 313 6.35 -5.73 -11.86
N THR A 314 5.65 -4.67 -12.28
CA THR A 314 6.06 -3.28 -12.01
C THR A 314 6.07 -3.00 -10.50
N LEU A 315 5.01 -3.41 -9.80
CA LEU A 315 4.95 -3.31 -8.33
C LEU A 315 6.01 -4.18 -7.64
N GLY A 316 6.31 -5.36 -8.20
CA GLY A 316 7.38 -6.22 -7.71
C GLY A 316 8.77 -5.59 -7.82
N MET A 317 9.07 -4.95 -8.95
CA MET A 317 10.31 -4.20 -9.15
C MET A 317 10.44 -3.04 -8.16
N GLN A 318 9.36 -2.26 -8.02
CA GLN A 318 9.29 -1.17 -7.04
C GLN A 318 9.49 -1.68 -5.61
N ALA A 319 8.88 -2.80 -5.25
CA ALA A 319 9.03 -3.42 -3.93
C ALA A 319 10.47 -3.91 -3.67
N CYS A 320 11.16 -4.43 -4.68
CA CYS A 320 12.58 -4.77 -4.58
C CYS A 320 13.42 -3.51 -4.32
N TYR A 321 13.12 -2.41 -5.02
CA TYR A 321 13.83 -1.14 -4.83
C TYR A 321 13.64 -0.61 -3.40
N GLU A 322 12.40 -0.57 -2.93
CA GLU A 322 12.07 -0.15 -1.56
C GLU A 322 12.70 -1.03 -0.49
N ALA A 323 12.81 -2.35 -0.74
CA ALA A 323 13.51 -3.26 0.15
C ALA A 323 15.00 -2.93 0.25
N CYS A 324 15.65 -2.59 -0.88
CA CYS A 324 17.04 -2.11 -0.89
C CYS A 324 17.19 -0.80 -0.12
N GLU A 325 16.33 0.18 -0.41
CA GLU A 325 16.39 1.51 0.19
C GLU A 325 16.18 1.48 1.71
N THR A 326 15.22 0.66 2.17
CA THR A 326 14.89 0.51 3.60
C THR A 326 15.76 -0.52 4.34
N ASN A 327 16.79 -1.08 3.69
CA ASN A 327 17.69 -2.10 4.23
C ASN A 327 16.97 -3.40 4.70
N ASP A 328 15.86 -3.74 4.04
CA ASP A 328 14.98 -4.86 4.34
C ASP A 328 15.38 -6.11 3.53
N HIS A 329 16.52 -6.69 3.89
CA HIS A 329 17.11 -7.82 3.18
C HIS A 329 16.27 -9.12 3.23
N GLU A 330 15.51 -9.33 4.31
CA GLU A 330 14.61 -10.48 4.43
C GLU A 330 13.46 -10.40 3.43
N ARG A 331 12.86 -9.21 3.26
CA ARG A 331 11.86 -8.99 2.21
C ARG A 331 12.47 -9.19 0.84
N LEU A 332 13.63 -8.59 0.56
CA LEU A 332 14.31 -8.71 -0.75
C LEU A 332 14.61 -10.17 -1.10
N ARG A 333 15.14 -10.94 -0.15
CA ARG A 333 15.41 -12.38 -0.30
C ARG A 333 14.17 -13.17 -0.71
N THR A 334 12.99 -12.76 -0.22
CA THR A 334 11.72 -13.41 -0.52
C THR A 334 11.18 -13.03 -1.91
N ILE A 335 11.21 -11.74 -2.26
CA ILE A 335 10.52 -11.24 -3.46
C ILE A 335 11.39 -11.22 -4.72
N PHE A 336 12.70 -11.00 -4.59
CA PHE A 336 13.59 -10.82 -5.74
C PHE A 336 13.64 -12.04 -6.65
N PRO A 337 13.76 -13.30 -6.16
CA PRO A 337 13.80 -14.47 -7.04
C PRO A 337 12.54 -14.62 -7.90
N VAL A 338 11.37 -14.29 -7.33
CA VAL A 338 10.09 -14.33 -8.05
C VAL A 338 10.05 -13.27 -9.14
N VAL A 339 10.46 -12.04 -8.82
CA VAL A 339 10.54 -10.93 -9.77
C VAL A 339 11.55 -11.21 -10.88
N PHE A 340 12.70 -11.81 -10.54
CA PHE A 340 13.75 -12.18 -11.49
C PHE A 340 13.21 -13.10 -12.59
N VAL A 341 12.63 -14.25 -12.20
CA VAL A 341 12.06 -15.22 -13.16
C VAL A 341 10.93 -14.60 -13.97
N SER A 342 10.08 -13.81 -13.32
CA SER A 342 8.95 -13.13 -13.98
C SER A 342 9.42 -12.08 -14.99
N SER A 343 10.57 -11.46 -14.78
CA SER A 343 11.16 -10.49 -15.73
C SER A 343 11.64 -11.18 -17.00
N LEU A 344 12.24 -12.36 -16.86
CA LEU A 344 12.65 -13.18 -18.01
C LEU A 344 11.42 -13.68 -18.78
N ALA A 345 10.38 -14.12 -18.08
CA ALA A 345 9.11 -14.50 -18.70
C ALA A 345 8.46 -13.32 -19.44
N ALA A 346 8.47 -12.12 -18.83
CA ALA A 346 7.95 -10.91 -19.45
C ALA A 346 8.72 -10.54 -20.74
N TYR A 347 10.04 -10.71 -20.76
CA TYR A 347 10.85 -10.49 -21.96
C TYR A 347 10.38 -11.39 -23.11
N GLU A 348 10.22 -12.70 -22.86
CA GLU A 348 9.77 -13.64 -23.91
C GLU A 348 8.33 -13.37 -24.36
N LEU A 349 7.42 -13.06 -23.42
CA LEU A 349 6.03 -12.72 -23.73
C LEU A 349 5.92 -11.45 -24.59
N ILE A 350 6.62 -10.39 -24.23
CA ILE A 350 6.59 -9.14 -24.99
C ILE A 350 7.26 -9.33 -26.35
N LYS A 351 8.40 -10.03 -26.41
CA LYS A 351 9.09 -10.36 -27.66
C LYS A 351 8.17 -11.09 -28.64
N ALA A 352 7.37 -12.05 -28.17
CA ALA A 352 6.36 -12.72 -29.00
C ALA A 352 5.26 -11.76 -29.47
N LYS A 353 4.74 -10.90 -28.57
CA LYS A 353 3.67 -9.92 -28.91
C LYS A 353 4.10 -8.89 -29.94
N VAL A 354 5.35 -8.41 -29.88
CA VAL A 354 5.87 -7.37 -30.79
C VAL A 354 6.44 -7.93 -32.08
N GLN A 355 6.52 -9.25 -32.25
CA GLN A 355 7.17 -9.87 -33.40
C GLN A 355 6.56 -9.42 -34.75
N SER A 356 5.24 -9.21 -34.77
CA SER A 356 4.47 -8.78 -35.94
C SER A 356 4.54 -7.28 -36.25
N TRP A 357 5.15 -6.48 -35.37
CA TRP A 357 5.24 -5.03 -35.58
C TRP A 357 6.10 -4.70 -36.80
N SER A 358 5.84 -3.58 -37.48
CA SER A 358 6.64 -3.17 -38.65
C SER A 358 7.94 -2.47 -38.26
N GLU A 359 7.99 -1.85 -37.08
CA GLU A 359 9.12 -1.06 -36.61
C GLU A 359 10.08 -1.90 -35.74
N GLU A 360 11.22 -2.29 -36.30
CA GLU A 360 12.25 -3.09 -35.59
C GLU A 360 12.77 -2.39 -34.33
N GLU A 361 12.93 -1.06 -34.35
CA GLU A 361 13.37 -0.31 -33.17
C GLU A 361 12.38 -0.48 -32.01
N SER A 362 11.09 -0.32 -32.28
CA SER A 362 10.00 -0.49 -31.31
C SER A 362 9.98 -1.93 -30.78
N LYS A 363 10.23 -2.95 -31.61
CA LYS A 363 10.33 -4.34 -31.12
C LYS A 363 11.42 -4.49 -30.07
N ILE A 364 12.61 -3.98 -30.34
CA ILE A 364 13.77 -4.12 -29.44
C ILE A 364 13.54 -3.33 -28.15
N ILE A 365 13.04 -2.10 -28.24
CA ILE A 365 12.79 -1.25 -27.07
C ILE A 365 11.79 -1.92 -26.12
N TYR A 366 10.62 -2.32 -26.62
CA TYR A 366 9.55 -2.85 -25.76
C TYR A 366 9.89 -4.24 -25.24
N SER A 367 10.44 -5.13 -26.07
CA SER A 367 10.80 -6.49 -25.62
C SER A 367 11.85 -6.45 -24.52
N THR A 368 12.89 -5.61 -24.64
CA THR A 368 14.01 -5.58 -23.68
C THR A 368 13.73 -4.79 -22.39
N GLU A 369 12.57 -4.16 -22.26
CA GLU A 369 12.20 -3.33 -21.09
C GLU A 369 12.24 -4.07 -19.75
N PRO A 370 11.72 -5.30 -19.61
CA PRO A 370 11.83 -6.06 -18.37
C PRO A 370 13.28 -6.35 -17.99
N LEU A 371 14.14 -6.62 -18.98
CA LEU A 371 15.55 -6.91 -18.78
C LEU A 371 16.33 -5.69 -18.29
N ILE A 372 16.08 -4.51 -18.86
CA ILE A 372 16.72 -3.28 -18.39
C ILE A 372 16.33 -2.99 -16.93
N ASN A 373 15.04 -3.12 -16.60
CA ASN A 373 14.58 -2.91 -15.23
C ASN A 373 15.24 -3.91 -14.27
N LEU A 374 15.43 -5.17 -14.69
CA LEU A 374 16.12 -6.20 -13.92
C LEU A 374 17.60 -5.86 -13.66
N LEU A 375 18.32 -5.36 -14.66
CA LEU A 375 19.71 -4.93 -14.50
C LEU A 375 19.83 -3.73 -13.56
N GLU A 376 18.92 -2.77 -13.67
CA GLU A 376 18.93 -1.58 -12.81
C GLU A 376 18.63 -1.91 -11.36
N ILE A 377 17.60 -2.72 -11.08
CA ILE A 377 17.30 -3.11 -9.70
C ILE A 377 18.46 -3.91 -9.10
N SER A 378 19.13 -4.74 -9.90
CA SER A 378 20.33 -5.46 -9.45
C SER A 378 21.47 -4.49 -9.12
N GLY A 379 21.63 -3.43 -9.91
CA GLY A 379 22.54 -2.32 -9.61
C GLY A 379 22.21 -1.60 -8.31
N TYR A 380 20.93 -1.27 -8.09
CA TYR A 380 20.50 -0.64 -6.84
C TYR A 380 20.71 -1.56 -5.63
N ALA A 381 20.49 -2.86 -5.76
CA ALA A 381 20.77 -3.81 -4.68
C ALA A 381 22.25 -3.80 -4.30
N LYS A 382 23.16 -3.77 -5.27
CA LYS A 382 24.60 -3.61 -5.00
C LYS A 382 24.91 -2.26 -4.35
N LEU A 383 24.38 -1.17 -4.89
CA LEU A 383 24.60 0.17 -4.34
C LEU A 383 24.13 0.31 -2.90
N TYR A 384 22.93 -0.15 -2.59
CA TYR A 384 22.40 -0.11 -1.24
C TYR A 384 23.10 -1.10 -0.29
N ALA A 385 23.54 -2.26 -0.79
CA ALA A 385 24.37 -3.17 0.00
C ALA A 385 25.68 -2.50 0.43
N GLU A 386 26.33 -1.78 -0.47
CA GLU A 386 27.52 -1.00 -0.18
C GLU A 386 27.22 0.18 0.75
N LEU A 387 26.19 0.97 0.45
CA LEU A 387 25.79 2.17 1.20
C LEU A 387 25.41 1.86 2.65
N HIS A 388 24.65 0.78 2.87
CA HIS A 388 24.25 0.32 4.21
C HIS A 388 25.28 -0.60 4.87
N GLN A 389 26.37 -0.95 4.17
CA GLN A 389 27.36 -1.95 4.59
C GLN A 389 26.71 -3.30 4.97
N ASN A 390 25.68 -3.69 4.21
CA ASN A 390 24.90 -4.90 4.43
C ASN A 390 24.88 -5.77 3.16
N LEU A 391 25.78 -6.75 3.11
CA LEU A 391 25.85 -7.74 2.03
C LEU A 391 24.57 -8.57 1.89
N GLY A 392 23.73 -8.66 2.93
CA GLY A 392 22.44 -9.35 2.87
C GLY A 392 21.51 -8.83 1.79
N LEU A 393 21.65 -7.57 1.36
CA LEU A 393 20.91 -7.01 0.22
C LEU A 393 21.43 -7.51 -1.14
N TRP A 394 22.73 -7.80 -1.25
CA TRP A 394 23.35 -8.25 -2.50
C TRP A 394 23.24 -9.77 -2.69
N THR A 395 23.45 -10.54 -1.63
CA THR A 395 23.44 -12.01 -1.66
C THR A 395 22.26 -12.65 -2.41
N PRO A 396 20.98 -12.26 -2.18
CA PRO A 396 19.86 -12.87 -2.92
C PRO A 396 19.85 -12.52 -4.41
N VAL A 397 20.37 -11.34 -4.77
CA VAL A 397 20.47 -10.89 -6.16
C VAL A 397 21.58 -11.65 -6.88
N GLU A 398 22.76 -11.69 -6.27
CA GLU A 398 23.91 -12.45 -6.76
C GLU A 398 23.58 -13.94 -6.93
N GLY A 399 22.91 -14.55 -5.95
CA GLY A 399 22.50 -15.95 -6.01
C GLY A 399 21.58 -16.25 -7.19
N ALA A 400 20.62 -15.37 -7.49
CA ALA A 400 19.73 -15.54 -8.63
C ALA A 400 20.47 -15.45 -9.97
N TRP A 401 21.38 -14.48 -10.11
CA TRP A 401 22.21 -14.34 -11.30
C TRP A 401 23.19 -15.50 -11.47
N ASN A 402 23.86 -15.93 -10.39
CA ASN A 402 24.78 -17.08 -10.42
C ASN A 402 24.05 -18.36 -10.86
N LEU A 403 22.82 -18.57 -10.38
CA LEU A 403 22.00 -19.70 -10.81
C LEU A 403 21.64 -19.61 -12.29
N TYR A 404 21.27 -18.41 -12.78
CA TYR A 404 20.92 -18.18 -14.17
C TYR A 404 22.13 -18.33 -15.12
N LEU A 405 23.31 -17.94 -14.68
CA LEU A 405 24.57 -18.00 -15.43
C LEU A 405 25.36 -19.31 -15.22
N GLY A 406 24.84 -20.27 -14.46
CA GLY A 406 25.60 -21.44 -13.97
C GLY A 406 26.22 -22.38 -15.03
N GLY A 407 25.88 -22.22 -16.33
CA GLY A 407 26.54 -22.93 -17.43
C GLY A 407 27.42 -21.99 -18.25
N VAL A 408 28.76 -22.12 -18.18
CA VAL A 408 29.74 -21.21 -18.82
C VAL A 408 29.47 -20.95 -20.32
N GLU A 409 29.08 -21.97 -21.09
CA GLU A 409 28.75 -21.80 -22.52
C GLU A 409 27.47 -20.99 -22.76
N GLN A 410 26.45 -21.18 -21.91
CA GLN A 410 25.19 -20.43 -21.98
C GLN A 410 25.37 -19.01 -21.43
N ALA A 411 26.20 -18.86 -20.38
CA ALA A 411 26.51 -17.60 -19.73
C ALA A 411 27.14 -16.60 -20.69
N ARG A 412 28.07 -17.04 -21.55
CA ARG A 412 28.70 -16.17 -22.54
C ARG A 412 27.65 -15.56 -23.48
N GLY A 413 26.74 -16.38 -24.04
CA GLY A 413 25.69 -15.90 -24.93
C GLY A 413 24.71 -14.94 -24.24
N ILE A 414 24.36 -15.22 -22.99
CA ILE A 414 23.50 -14.36 -22.16
C ILE A 414 24.18 -13.00 -21.89
N ILE A 415 25.46 -13.01 -21.50
CA ILE A 415 26.21 -11.79 -21.22
C ILE A 415 26.38 -10.96 -22.50
N GLN A 416 26.68 -11.59 -23.64
CA GLN A 416 26.72 -10.91 -24.94
C GLN A 416 25.39 -10.25 -25.29
N LEU A 417 24.27 -10.94 -25.04
CA LEU A 417 22.93 -10.39 -25.25
C LEU A 417 22.71 -9.14 -24.39
N PHE A 418 23.03 -9.18 -23.09
CA PHE A 418 22.88 -8.01 -22.22
C PHE A 418 23.78 -6.85 -22.64
N ALA A 419 25.05 -7.11 -22.98
CA ALA A 419 25.96 -6.08 -23.48
C ALA A 419 25.39 -5.41 -24.74
N ALA A 420 24.92 -6.19 -25.71
CA ALA A 420 24.32 -5.68 -26.93
C ALA A 420 23.05 -4.86 -26.67
N ILE A 421 22.16 -5.34 -25.79
CA ILE A 421 20.93 -4.63 -25.41
C ILE A 421 21.27 -3.27 -24.79
N VAL A 422 22.22 -3.21 -23.85
CA VAL A 422 22.56 -1.98 -23.15
C VAL A 422 23.24 -0.99 -24.09
N THR A 423 24.19 -1.44 -24.92
CA THR A 423 24.84 -0.59 -25.93
C THR A 423 23.82 -0.01 -26.90
N TYR A 424 22.88 -0.83 -27.38
CA TYR A 424 21.81 -0.37 -28.27
C TYR A 424 20.90 0.67 -27.57
N ARG A 425 20.44 0.37 -26.35
CA ARG A 425 19.58 1.27 -25.57
C ARG A 425 20.25 2.60 -25.28
N ASP A 426 21.55 2.60 -24.94
CA ASP A 426 22.32 3.81 -24.67
C ASP A 426 22.55 4.67 -25.92
N SER A 427 22.48 4.07 -27.12
CA SER A 427 22.62 4.79 -28.39
C SER A 427 21.35 5.56 -28.82
N ILE A 428 20.20 5.26 -28.21
CA ILE A 428 18.92 5.83 -28.62
C ILE A 428 18.56 7.04 -27.75
N PHE A 429 18.36 8.19 -28.40
CA PHE A 429 17.87 9.40 -27.75
C PHE A 429 16.34 9.49 -27.84
N LYS A 430 15.64 8.67 -27.03
CA LYS A 430 14.17 8.68 -26.90
C LYS A 430 13.77 8.44 -25.46
N ILE A 431 12.61 8.99 -25.07
CA ILE A 431 11.99 8.63 -23.79
C ILE A 431 11.53 7.18 -23.88
N MET A 432 12.10 6.34 -23.02
CA MET A 432 11.85 4.91 -23.02
C MET A 432 10.60 4.56 -22.19
N PRO A 433 9.92 3.43 -22.49
CA PRO A 433 8.90 2.92 -21.59
C PRO A 433 9.45 2.80 -20.17
N ARG A 434 8.64 3.16 -19.16
CA ARG A 434 9.00 3.09 -17.73
C ARG A 434 10.22 3.93 -17.31
N GLU A 435 10.65 4.90 -18.12
CA GLU A 435 11.74 5.80 -17.72
C GLU A 435 11.39 6.62 -16.48
N GLU A 436 10.12 7.03 -16.32
CA GLU A 436 9.64 7.71 -15.11
C GLU A 436 9.91 6.90 -13.83
N LEU A 437 9.70 5.58 -13.87
CA LEU A 437 9.98 4.69 -12.74
C LEU A 437 11.46 4.74 -12.36
N ARG A 438 12.34 4.65 -13.36
CA ARG A 438 13.80 4.69 -13.16
C ARG A 438 14.30 6.05 -12.71
N SER A 439 13.74 7.13 -13.26
CA SER A 439 14.04 8.49 -12.83
C SER A 439 13.64 8.70 -11.37
N ASN A 440 12.54 8.11 -10.93
CA ASN A 440 12.14 8.13 -9.51
C ASN A 440 13.15 7.38 -8.63
N TRP A 441 13.60 6.20 -9.04
CA TRP A 441 14.66 5.45 -8.32
C TRP A 441 15.97 6.23 -8.24
N LEU A 442 16.35 6.90 -9.33
CA LEU A 442 17.53 7.75 -9.38
C LEU A 442 17.41 8.91 -8.39
N GLY A 443 16.29 9.63 -8.42
CA GLY A 443 16.02 10.75 -7.52
C GLY A 443 16.05 10.34 -6.06
N ARG A 444 15.40 9.23 -5.71
CA ARG A 444 15.34 8.71 -4.33
C ARG A 444 16.71 8.25 -3.81
N PHE A 445 17.49 7.55 -4.63
CA PHE A 445 18.87 7.20 -4.25
C PHE A 445 19.72 8.45 -4.06
N GLY A 446 19.59 9.42 -4.96
CA GLY A 446 20.25 10.72 -4.85
C GLY A 446 19.91 11.45 -3.55
N HIS A 447 18.63 11.48 -3.17
CA HIS A 447 18.19 12.06 -1.90
C HIS A 447 18.75 11.29 -0.71
N LYS A 448 18.80 9.96 -0.78
CA LYS A 448 19.37 9.15 0.31
C LYS A 448 20.86 9.42 0.54
N MET A 449 21.60 9.61 -0.55
CA MET A 449 23.01 10.02 -0.50
C MET A 449 23.17 11.41 0.12
N GLU A 450 22.25 12.35 -0.18
CA GLU A 450 22.23 13.68 0.45
C GLU A 450 21.97 13.60 1.95
N GLU A 451 20.99 12.81 2.39
CA GLU A 451 20.66 12.61 3.81
C GLU A 451 21.88 12.11 4.61
N LEU A 452 22.73 11.30 3.98
CA LEU A 452 23.95 10.75 4.57
C LEU A 452 25.17 11.67 4.42
N GLY A 453 25.01 12.87 3.83
CA GLY A 453 26.10 13.82 3.63
C GLY A 453 27.11 13.42 2.55
N LEU A 454 26.75 12.48 1.66
CA LEU A 454 27.66 11.89 0.67
C LEU A 454 27.63 12.62 -0.69
N ARG A 455 26.93 13.74 -0.83
CA ARG A 455 26.96 14.52 -2.08
C ARG A 455 28.17 15.44 -2.15
N GLY A 456 29.07 15.17 -3.09
CA GLY A 456 30.19 16.04 -3.48
C GLY A 456 29.84 17.14 -4.49
N PHE A 457 28.58 17.60 -4.58
CA PHE A 457 28.28 18.79 -5.39
C PHE A 457 28.72 20.04 -4.62
N PRO A 458 29.60 20.89 -5.17
CA PRO A 458 29.78 22.23 -4.61
C PRO A 458 28.44 22.95 -4.76
N VAL A 459 27.82 23.29 -3.63
CA VAL A 459 26.72 24.24 -3.58
C VAL A 459 27.27 25.59 -4.05
N GLY A 460 27.18 25.84 -5.36
CA GLY A 460 27.65 27.05 -6.02
C GLY A 460 28.82 26.81 -6.96
N GLY A 461 28.53 26.77 -8.27
CA GLY A 461 29.31 27.29 -9.41
C GLY A 461 30.79 26.92 -9.63
N ASP A 462 31.51 26.40 -8.65
CA ASP A 462 32.97 26.32 -8.69
C ASP A 462 33.42 24.89 -9.00
N ARG A 463 33.50 24.59 -10.29
CA ARG A 463 34.03 23.33 -10.84
C ARG A 463 35.53 23.12 -10.58
N ARG A 464 36.17 23.98 -9.77
CA ARG A 464 37.63 24.00 -9.54
C ARG A 464 38.10 23.46 -8.19
N ARG A 465 37.22 22.89 -7.36
CA ARG A 465 37.66 22.13 -6.17
C ARG A 465 37.63 20.63 -6.45
N ARG A 466 38.78 20.13 -6.91
CA ARG A 466 39.11 18.70 -6.92
C ARG A 466 39.64 18.23 -5.55
N ASP A 467 39.67 19.14 -4.57
CA ASP A 467 40.17 18.95 -3.20
C ASP A 467 39.02 18.84 -2.17
N LEU A 468 37.85 18.34 -2.59
CA LEU A 468 36.82 17.96 -1.62
C LEU A 468 37.28 16.64 -1.01
N GLU A 469 37.56 16.66 0.30
CA GLU A 469 37.81 15.46 1.11
C GLU A 469 36.90 14.33 0.66
N THR A 470 37.52 13.23 0.26
CA THR A 470 36.86 12.00 -0.13
C THR A 470 35.74 11.71 0.86
N PRO A 471 34.46 11.67 0.45
CA PRO A 471 33.37 11.47 1.40
C PRO A 471 33.65 10.17 2.17
N PRO A 472 33.71 10.22 3.51
CA PRO A 472 34.22 9.11 4.30
C PRO A 472 33.24 7.94 4.25
N HIS A 473 33.49 7.03 3.30
CA HIS A 473 32.69 5.82 3.13
C HIS A 473 33.62 4.63 2.82
N PRO A 474 33.45 3.48 3.48
CA PRO A 474 34.37 2.34 3.32
C PRO A 474 34.31 1.71 1.92
N SER A 475 33.17 1.78 1.23
CA SER A 475 33.01 1.25 -0.12
C SER A 475 33.59 2.17 -1.19
N ALA A 476 34.55 1.66 -1.97
CA ALA A 476 35.12 2.33 -3.14
C ALA A 476 34.05 2.70 -4.18
N VAL A 477 33.05 1.83 -4.39
CA VAL A 477 31.93 2.09 -5.31
C VAL A 477 31.16 3.35 -4.90
N ILE A 478 30.85 3.49 -3.61
CA ILE A 478 30.13 4.65 -3.08
C ILE A 478 30.99 5.91 -3.15
N ARG A 479 32.30 5.80 -2.86
CA ARG A 479 33.23 6.93 -3.02
C ARG A 479 33.26 7.40 -4.47
N VAL A 480 33.51 6.53 -5.44
CA VAL A 480 33.53 6.89 -6.88
C VAL A 480 32.21 7.56 -7.28
N ILE A 481 31.06 6.99 -6.93
CA ILE A 481 29.77 7.58 -7.29
C ILE A 481 29.57 8.95 -6.66
N SER A 482 30.01 9.13 -5.42
CA SER A 482 29.89 10.41 -4.70
C SER A 482 30.73 11.51 -5.34
N HIS A 483 31.97 11.21 -5.74
CA HIS A 483 32.88 12.17 -6.41
C HIS A 483 32.33 12.71 -7.73
N TRP A 484 31.58 11.87 -8.46
CA TRP A 484 31.03 12.22 -9.77
C TRP A 484 29.62 12.80 -9.70
N GLY A 485 29.19 13.27 -8.53
CA GLY A 485 27.88 13.91 -8.35
C GLY A 485 26.72 12.92 -8.30
N GLY A 486 26.97 11.68 -7.86
CA GLY A 486 25.99 10.61 -7.78
C GLY A 486 25.81 9.85 -9.10
N LEU A 487 24.63 9.28 -9.28
CA LEU A 487 24.22 8.56 -10.49
C LEU A 487 23.81 9.50 -11.66
N MET A 488 24.29 10.75 -11.65
CA MET A 488 24.11 11.66 -12.81
C MET A 488 25.06 11.29 -13.95
N ALA A 489 26.28 10.85 -13.61
CA ALA A 489 27.29 10.38 -14.56
C ALA A 489 27.15 8.87 -14.88
N PHE A 490 26.53 8.11 -13.98
CA PHE A 490 26.43 6.64 -14.06
C PHE A 490 25.01 6.15 -13.89
N SER A 491 24.65 5.02 -14.51
CA SER A 491 23.39 4.34 -14.18
C SER A 491 23.63 3.25 -13.13
N ALA A 492 22.62 2.91 -12.32
CA ALA A 492 22.71 1.76 -11.42
C ALA A 492 23.05 0.46 -12.19
N ARG A 493 22.48 0.31 -13.40
CA ARG A 493 22.84 -0.76 -14.33
C ARG A 493 24.32 -0.78 -14.70
N SER A 494 24.94 0.38 -14.95
CA SER A 494 26.38 0.46 -15.24
C SER A 494 27.21 -0.06 -14.08
N VAL A 495 26.80 0.21 -12.84
CA VAL A 495 27.44 -0.33 -11.62
C VAL A 495 27.32 -1.85 -11.57
N PHE A 496 26.12 -2.39 -11.83
CA PHE A 496 25.93 -3.84 -11.90
C PHE A 496 26.82 -4.50 -12.97
N ILE A 497 26.91 -3.89 -14.14
CA ILE A 497 27.78 -4.38 -15.22
C ILE A 497 29.24 -4.37 -14.79
N ALA A 498 29.73 -3.25 -14.26
CA ALA A 498 31.13 -3.06 -13.90
C ALA A 498 31.58 -3.96 -12.73
N VAL A 499 30.70 -4.18 -11.74
CA VAL A 499 31.06 -4.88 -10.50
C VAL A 499 30.72 -6.37 -10.53
N TYR A 500 29.79 -6.81 -11.39
CA TYR A 500 29.35 -8.21 -11.41
C TYR A 500 29.42 -8.88 -12.77
N LEU A 501 28.87 -8.28 -13.84
CA LEU A 501 28.83 -8.97 -15.15
C LEU A 501 30.19 -9.02 -15.85
N SER A 502 30.96 -7.94 -15.82
CA SER A 502 32.25 -7.85 -16.52
C SER A 502 33.35 -8.72 -15.89
N VAL A 503 33.20 -9.06 -14.61
CA VAL A 503 34.15 -9.91 -13.85
C VAL A 503 33.86 -11.40 -13.98
N GLN A 504 32.76 -11.79 -14.64
CA GLN A 504 32.45 -13.20 -14.86
C GLN A 504 33.47 -13.84 -15.82
N PRO A 505 33.90 -15.10 -15.60
CA PRO A 505 34.80 -15.79 -16.53
C PRO A 505 34.25 -15.84 -17.97
N ALA A 506 32.93 -15.97 -18.11
CA ALA A 506 32.26 -15.99 -19.40
C ALA A 506 32.27 -14.64 -20.14
N ALA A 507 32.60 -13.55 -19.45
CA ALA A 507 32.68 -12.19 -19.99
C ALA A 507 34.00 -11.87 -20.72
N GLU A 508 34.97 -12.79 -20.71
CA GLU A 508 36.28 -12.56 -21.33
C GLU A 508 36.14 -12.22 -22.83
N GLY A 509 36.66 -11.05 -23.21
CA GLY A 509 36.62 -10.54 -24.58
C GLY A 509 35.25 -10.01 -25.03
N ILE A 510 34.31 -9.76 -24.12
CA ILE A 510 33.07 -9.03 -24.41
C ILE A 510 33.28 -7.55 -24.07
N GLU A 511 33.00 -6.67 -25.02
CA GLU A 511 32.99 -5.23 -24.78
C GLU A 511 31.66 -4.81 -24.14
N PHE A 512 31.74 -4.13 -23.00
CA PHE A 512 30.60 -3.52 -22.34
C PHE A 512 30.59 -2.01 -22.55
N PRO A 513 29.41 -1.37 -22.54
CA PRO A 513 29.33 0.07 -22.50
C PRO A 513 29.87 0.58 -21.16
N ASP A 514 31.11 1.06 -21.16
CA ASP A 514 31.74 1.65 -19.97
C ASP A 514 31.56 3.17 -20.00
N ARG A 515 30.55 3.65 -19.26
CA ARG A 515 30.33 5.10 -19.12
C ARG A 515 31.37 5.65 -18.16
N HIS A 516 32.27 6.48 -18.70
CA HIS A 516 33.33 7.17 -17.96
C HIS A 516 34.36 6.23 -17.28
N ASP A 517 34.66 5.07 -17.87
CA ASP A 517 35.65 4.11 -17.36
C ASP A 517 35.39 3.71 -15.89
N LEU A 518 34.12 3.50 -15.54
CA LEU A 518 33.65 3.24 -14.18
C LEU A 518 34.39 2.06 -13.53
N SER A 519 34.65 1.02 -14.31
CA SER A 519 35.36 -0.18 -13.82
C SER A 519 36.79 0.16 -13.37
N ASP A 520 37.48 1.01 -14.12
CA ASP A 520 38.85 1.46 -13.80
C ASP A 520 38.85 2.46 -12.66
N LEU A 521 37.84 3.34 -12.58
CA LEU A 521 37.68 4.27 -11.46
C LEU A 521 37.51 3.52 -10.13
N ILE A 522 36.65 2.49 -10.09
CA ILE A 522 36.45 1.66 -8.91
C ILE A 522 37.75 0.95 -8.52
N ARG A 523 38.45 0.35 -9.47
CA ARG A 523 39.72 -0.37 -9.20
C ARG A 523 40.78 0.56 -8.62
N ARG A 524 40.93 1.78 -9.15
CA ARG A 524 41.88 2.77 -8.63
C ARG A 524 41.58 3.16 -7.18
N GLU A 525 40.30 3.39 -6.90
CA GLU A 525 39.82 3.75 -5.57
C GLU A 525 39.94 2.60 -4.54
N GLU A 526 39.95 1.33 -5.00
CA GLU A 526 40.23 0.16 -4.17
C GLU A 526 41.72 -0.01 -3.86
N THR A 527 42.61 0.37 -4.79
CA THR A 527 44.07 0.29 -4.64
C THR A 527 44.68 1.44 -3.85
N ASP A 528 43.94 2.54 -3.66
CA ASP A 528 44.41 3.75 -3.00
C ASP A 528 43.53 4.12 -1.78
N PRO A 529 43.49 3.27 -0.72
CA PRO A 529 42.86 3.66 0.53
C PRO A 529 43.87 4.50 1.33
N THR A 530 43.88 5.82 1.12
CA THR A 530 44.60 6.81 1.94
C THR A 530 46.13 6.62 2.03
N GLU A 531 46.90 7.28 1.17
CA GLU A 531 48.19 7.86 1.59
C GLU A 531 47.92 8.97 2.63
N ASP A 532 47.62 8.59 3.87
CA ASP A 532 47.63 9.45 5.08
C ASP A 532 48.60 8.89 6.14
N GLU A 533 49.68 8.24 5.69
CA GLU A 533 50.87 7.99 6.52
C GLU A 533 52.11 8.51 5.78
N ASP A 534 52.85 9.37 6.49
CA ASP A 534 54.20 9.86 6.19
C ASP A 534 54.37 10.91 5.08
N ASP A 535 54.19 12.18 5.45
CA ASP A 535 55.11 13.26 5.05
C ASP A 535 55.06 14.40 6.09
N ALA A 536 55.63 14.10 7.26
CA ALA A 536 56.13 15.11 8.19
C ALA A 536 57.63 14.89 8.36
N ASP A 537 58.41 15.54 7.50
CA ASP A 537 59.80 15.96 7.78
C ASP A 537 60.08 17.34 7.16
#